data_AF-A0A3B8X966-F1
#
_entry.id   AF-A0A3B8X966-F1
#
_cell.length_a   1.000
_cell.length_b   1.000
_cell.length_c   1.000
_cell.angle_alpha   90.00
_cell.angle_beta   90.00
_cell.angle_gamma   90.00
#
_symmetry.space_group_name_H-M   'P 1'
#
loop_
_entity.id
_entity.type
_entity.pdbx_description
1 polymer ?
#
loop_
_entity_poly.entity_id
_entity_poly.type
_entity_poly.pdbx_seq_one_letter_code
_entity_poly.pdbx_strand_id
1 'polypeptide(L)'
;MKKNLFFAALALLAAVSCQKTNLSQTATGELIVQLGEEPATKAADLSMDEYKINSVQLFVFSSNGQLETDVYKTEAANSYSLTTGIGNKVVYAIVNAPRLKYTSQQALVEGLSNLSENTVNNLVMSGSAPVQVNEYKAGSTTPAKCTVPVKRLVSAIQLATVATSFAGSTLEGSTFTIKEIYVKNVVGKAPYGASAVLTEDQKKDAGNWYNKLKLDTTPLTVTYDAFDPGLAVTAAKPLDVNHTLYVYPNASTADNGSATTFTPRPTRLVIHAAISTSASHYDKPFEKKDYYYTFDLPALEANKKYKVNVVISMLGKTTDTDDTKTTAGMAQPSITVQPWDQTIELNYQY
;
A
#
# COMPACT_ATOMS: atom_id res chain seq x y z
N MET A 1 -11.87 72.15 -71.52
CA MET A 1 -12.45 71.00 -70.80
C MET A 1 -11.57 69.79 -71.13
N LYS A 2 -10.51 69.47 -70.37
CA LYS A 2 -10.46 68.83 -69.04
C LYS A 2 -11.29 67.55 -68.95
N LYS A 3 -10.61 66.40 -68.94
CA LYS A 3 -10.92 65.21 -68.12
C LYS A 3 -9.62 64.40 -67.87
N ASN A 4 -9.08 64.61 -66.67
CA ASN A 4 -8.58 63.64 -65.67
C ASN A 4 -7.71 62.46 -66.16
N LEU A 5 -6.40 62.50 -65.86
CA LEU A 5 -5.71 61.94 -64.66
C LEU A 5 -5.51 60.43 -64.76
N PHE A 6 -4.25 59.95 -64.70
CA PHE A 6 -3.84 58.94 -63.70
C PHE A 6 -2.30 58.81 -63.61
N PHE A 7 -1.86 58.74 -62.36
CA PHE A 7 -0.51 58.55 -61.84
C PHE A 7 0.09 57.19 -62.25
N ALA A 8 1.41 57.17 -62.51
CA ALA A 8 2.22 55.97 -62.35
C ALA A 8 3.25 56.25 -61.24
N ALA A 9 3.05 55.63 -60.08
CA ALA A 9 4.01 55.63 -58.98
C ALA A 9 4.49 54.20 -58.72
N LEU A 10 5.81 54.07 -58.70
CA LEU A 10 6.65 52.90 -58.49
C LEU A 10 6.19 52.02 -57.31
N ALA A 11 5.99 50.72 -57.57
CA ALA A 11 5.92 49.70 -56.53
C ALA A 11 7.35 49.27 -56.16
N LEU A 12 7.82 49.66 -54.98
CA LEU A 12 8.98 49.07 -54.31
C LEU A 12 8.56 47.70 -53.75
N LEU A 13 9.01 46.63 -54.40
CA LEU A 13 9.00 45.28 -53.86
C LEU A 13 10.02 45.21 -52.72
N ALA A 14 9.55 45.36 -51.48
CA ALA A 14 10.28 44.91 -50.31
C ALA A 14 10.14 43.39 -50.21
N ALA A 15 11.22 42.67 -50.49
CA ALA A 15 11.34 41.24 -50.22
C ALA A 15 11.32 41.03 -48.70
N VAL A 16 10.15 40.68 -48.17
CA VAL A 16 10.03 40.10 -46.82
C VAL A 16 10.55 38.67 -46.93
N SER A 17 11.84 38.46 -46.64
CA SER A 17 12.37 37.12 -46.46
C SER A 17 11.66 36.49 -45.27
N CYS A 18 10.81 35.52 -45.54
CA CYS A 18 10.24 34.63 -44.55
C CYS A 18 11.38 33.82 -43.94
N GLN A 19 12.01 34.33 -42.87
CA GLN A 19 12.81 33.48 -42.00
C GLN A 19 11.84 32.49 -41.39
N LYS A 20 11.91 31.24 -41.84
CA LYS A 20 11.42 30.11 -41.07
C LYS A 20 12.13 30.19 -39.72
N THR A 21 11.44 30.69 -38.72
CA THR A 21 11.79 30.43 -37.33
C THR A 21 11.75 28.91 -37.21
N ASN A 22 12.92 28.28 -37.25
CA ASN A 22 13.05 26.91 -36.81
C ASN A 22 12.60 26.94 -35.34
N LEU A 23 11.33 26.61 -35.10
CA LEU A 23 10.90 26.15 -33.79
C LEU A 23 11.86 25.00 -33.50
N SER A 24 12.80 25.25 -32.58
CA SER A 24 13.72 24.25 -32.05
C SER A 24 12.88 23.02 -31.74
N GLN A 25 12.98 22.00 -32.60
CA GLN A 25 12.39 20.71 -32.32
C GLN A 25 13.11 20.24 -31.06
N THR A 26 12.43 20.26 -29.93
CA THR A 26 13.01 19.79 -28.68
C THR A 26 13.47 18.37 -28.92
N ALA A 27 14.79 18.12 -28.83
CA ALA A 27 15.34 16.79 -29.08
C ALA A 27 14.64 15.78 -28.17
N THR A 28 14.13 14.69 -28.77
CA THR A 28 13.42 13.61 -28.08
C THR A 28 14.26 12.34 -28.09
N GLY A 29 14.00 11.47 -27.12
CA GLY A 29 14.58 10.14 -27.00
C GLY A 29 13.51 9.10 -26.71
N GLU A 30 13.81 7.84 -27.07
CA GLU A 30 13.00 6.68 -26.70
C GLU A 30 13.46 6.13 -25.35
N LEU A 31 12.49 5.80 -24.49
CA LEU A 31 12.68 5.23 -23.16
C LEU A 31 11.86 3.95 -23.02
N ILE A 32 12.53 2.86 -22.66
CA ILE A 32 11.90 1.60 -22.28
C ILE A 32 11.99 1.45 -20.76
N VAL A 33 10.84 1.34 -20.11
CA VAL A 33 10.72 1.15 -18.66
C VAL A 33 10.30 -0.28 -18.37
N GLN A 34 10.98 -0.92 -17.43
CA GLN A 34 10.59 -2.20 -16.85
C GLN A 34 10.25 -2.01 -15.37
N LEU A 35 9.31 -2.79 -14.86
CA LEU A 35 9.06 -2.88 -13.42
C LEU A 35 9.83 -4.10 -12.88
N GLY A 36 10.50 -3.97 -11.74
CA GLY A 36 11.20 -5.12 -11.14
C GLY A 36 11.93 -4.74 -9.87
N GLU A 37 12.18 -5.71 -8.98
CA GLU A 37 12.93 -5.49 -7.73
C GLU A 37 14.45 -5.35 -7.95
N GLU A 38 15.15 -4.82 -6.94
CA GLU A 38 16.57 -5.14 -6.69
C GLU A 38 16.72 -6.67 -6.55
N PRO A 39 17.82 -7.29 -7.00
CA PRO A 39 17.89 -8.75 -7.14
C PRO A 39 17.75 -9.48 -5.78
N ALA A 40 16.65 -10.20 -5.59
CA ALA A 40 16.46 -11.15 -4.51
C ALA A 40 16.74 -12.59 -5.00
N THR A 41 17.58 -13.31 -4.26
CA THR A 41 18.23 -14.59 -4.64
C THR A 41 17.36 -15.86 -4.59
N LYS A 42 16.02 -15.81 -4.63
CA LYS A 42 15.20 -17.04 -4.62
C LYS A 42 13.93 -16.92 -5.46
N ALA A 43 13.76 -17.87 -6.39
CA ALA A 43 12.52 -18.07 -7.12
C ALA A 43 11.38 -18.40 -6.15
N ALA A 44 10.28 -17.67 -6.26
CA ALA A 44 9.04 -17.95 -5.55
C ALA A 44 7.93 -18.21 -6.59
N ASP A 45 6.99 -19.10 -6.26
CA ASP A 45 5.84 -19.44 -7.09
C ASP A 45 5.00 -18.19 -7.43
N LEU A 46 4.81 -17.97 -8.74
CA LEU A 46 4.33 -16.71 -9.34
C LEU A 46 2.80 -16.56 -9.40
N SER A 47 2.07 -17.17 -8.48
CA SER A 47 0.60 -17.08 -8.45
C SER A 47 0.05 -16.72 -7.08
N MET A 48 0.65 -15.75 -6.40
CA MET A 48 0.08 -15.15 -5.20
C MET A 48 -0.68 -13.87 -5.56
N ASP A 49 -1.95 -13.78 -5.18
CA ASP A 49 -2.83 -12.61 -5.42
C ASP A 49 -2.17 -11.28 -5.03
N GLU A 50 -1.38 -11.28 -3.95
CA GLU A 50 -0.66 -10.11 -3.43
C GLU A 50 0.27 -9.43 -4.46
N TYR A 51 0.72 -10.13 -5.51
CA TYR A 51 1.69 -9.65 -6.52
C TYR A 51 1.07 -9.24 -7.85
N LYS A 52 -0.25 -9.37 -7.97
CA LYS A 52 -0.94 -9.08 -9.22
C LYS A 52 -0.80 -7.60 -9.60
N ILE A 53 -0.43 -7.35 -10.85
CA ILE A 53 -0.39 -6.02 -11.46
C ILE A 53 -1.61 -5.87 -12.36
N ASN A 54 -2.60 -5.10 -11.93
CA ASN A 54 -3.81 -4.78 -12.68
C ASN A 54 -3.72 -3.42 -13.39
N SER A 55 -2.90 -2.49 -12.91
CA SER A 55 -2.69 -1.22 -13.60
C SER A 55 -1.31 -0.66 -13.33
N VAL A 56 -0.79 0.12 -14.29
CA VAL A 56 0.48 0.82 -14.18
C VAL A 56 0.31 2.21 -14.76
N GLN A 57 0.69 3.24 -13.99
CA GLN A 57 0.92 4.59 -14.47
C GLN A 57 2.41 4.92 -14.34
N LEU A 58 3.03 5.32 -15.44
CA LEU A 58 4.40 5.86 -15.41
C LEU A 58 4.34 7.37 -15.60
N PHE A 59 5.11 8.09 -14.79
CA PHE A 59 5.34 9.52 -14.93
C PHE A 59 6.82 9.76 -15.19
N VAL A 60 7.14 10.53 -16.23
CA VAL A 60 8.52 10.93 -16.54
C VAL A 60 8.66 12.41 -16.26
N PHE A 61 9.46 12.74 -15.25
CA PHE A 61 9.76 14.11 -14.87
C PHE A 61 11.14 14.52 -15.38
N SER A 62 11.26 15.78 -15.81
CA SER A 62 12.56 16.38 -16.11
C SER A 62 13.34 16.69 -14.82
N SER A 63 14.60 17.09 -14.94
CA SER A 63 15.46 17.42 -13.78
C SER A 63 14.94 18.58 -12.91
N ASN A 64 14.01 19.40 -13.42
CA ASN A 64 13.36 20.47 -12.64
C ASN A 64 12.04 20.01 -11.98
N GLY A 65 11.70 18.73 -12.08
CA GLY A 65 10.48 18.16 -11.51
C GLY A 65 9.19 18.41 -12.29
N GLN A 66 9.24 19.00 -13.49
CA GLN A 66 8.07 19.14 -14.38
C GLN A 66 7.78 17.85 -15.13
N LEU A 67 6.50 17.50 -15.28
CA LEU A 67 6.07 16.36 -16.07
C LEU A 67 6.38 16.58 -17.55
N GLU A 68 7.04 15.62 -18.20
CA GLU A 68 7.23 15.60 -19.65
C GLU A 68 6.24 14.69 -20.35
N THR A 69 5.98 13.51 -19.77
CA THR A 69 5.03 12.54 -20.30
C THR A 69 4.54 11.60 -19.21
N ASP A 70 3.32 11.08 -19.40
CA ASP A 70 2.78 9.99 -18.59
C ASP A 70 2.12 8.94 -19.49
N VAL A 71 2.11 7.68 -19.02
CA VAL A 71 1.36 6.60 -19.66
C VAL A 71 0.58 5.84 -18.61
N TYR A 72 -0.68 5.53 -18.88
CA TYR A 72 -1.53 4.70 -18.05
C TYR A 72 -1.96 3.45 -18.81
N LYS A 73 -1.81 2.28 -18.18
CA LYS A 73 -2.21 0.98 -18.70
C LYS A 73 -2.98 0.22 -17.63
N THR A 74 -4.04 -0.47 -18.04
CA THR A 74 -4.89 -1.31 -17.17
C THR A 74 -4.52 -2.80 -17.25
N GLU A 75 -3.32 -3.09 -17.74
CA GLU A 75 -2.78 -4.44 -17.87
C GLU A 75 -1.27 -4.39 -17.66
N ALA A 76 -0.72 -5.45 -17.06
CA ALA A 76 0.72 -5.62 -16.91
C ALA A 76 1.37 -5.84 -18.29
N ALA A 77 2.56 -5.26 -18.48
CA ALA A 77 3.38 -5.50 -19.67
C ALA A 77 4.83 -5.71 -19.24
N ASN A 78 5.57 -6.52 -20.02
CA ASN A 78 7.00 -6.77 -19.80
C ASN A 78 7.84 -5.50 -19.85
N SER A 79 7.39 -4.52 -20.62
CA SER A 79 8.03 -3.21 -20.72
C SER A 79 7.06 -2.18 -21.26
N TYR A 80 7.35 -0.92 -20.98
CA TYR A 80 6.58 0.24 -21.41
C TYR A 80 7.49 1.16 -22.24
N SER A 81 7.11 1.43 -23.48
CA SER A 81 7.85 2.35 -24.35
C SER A 81 7.24 3.75 -24.28
N LEU A 82 8.08 4.76 -24.06
CA LEU A 82 7.70 6.17 -23.99
C LEU A 82 8.65 7.02 -24.84
N THR A 83 8.17 8.19 -25.24
CA THR A 83 8.98 9.23 -25.87
C THR A 83 8.99 10.45 -24.95
N THR A 84 10.18 10.96 -24.66
CA THR A 84 10.40 12.07 -23.72
C THR A 84 11.55 12.95 -24.21
N GLY A 85 11.79 14.11 -23.59
CA GLY A 85 12.95 14.94 -23.91
C GLY A 85 14.27 14.25 -23.55
N ILE A 86 15.38 14.68 -24.14
CA ILE A 86 16.71 14.18 -23.76
C ILE A 86 17.15 14.69 -22.37
N GLY A 87 18.20 14.06 -21.82
CA GLY A 87 18.84 14.44 -20.56
C GLY A 87 18.40 13.60 -19.36
N ASN A 88 18.77 14.06 -18.16
CA ASN A 88 18.44 13.41 -16.91
C ASN A 88 16.94 13.50 -16.62
N LYS A 89 16.33 12.35 -16.35
CA LYS A 89 14.91 12.20 -15.97
C LYS A 89 14.79 11.40 -14.68
N VAL A 90 13.63 11.50 -14.05
CA VAL A 90 13.19 10.58 -13.00
C VAL A 90 11.88 9.96 -13.45
N VAL A 91 11.86 8.64 -13.51
CA VAL A 91 10.65 7.86 -13.81
C VAL A 91 10.03 7.42 -12.49
N TYR A 92 8.74 7.72 -12.31
CA TYR A 92 7.94 7.13 -11.23
C TYR A 92 6.99 6.11 -11.82
N ALA A 93 6.85 4.97 -11.15
CA ALA A 93 5.83 3.98 -11.44
C ALA A 93 4.85 3.93 -10.27
N ILE A 94 3.56 4.09 -10.57
CA ILE A 94 2.45 3.87 -9.64
C ILE A 94 1.64 2.70 -10.16
N VAL A 95 1.50 1.66 -9.34
CA VAL A 95 0.90 0.39 -9.72
C VAL A 95 -0.38 0.17 -8.92
N ASN A 96 -1.41 -0.39 -9.55
CA ASN A 96 -2.71 -0.72 -8.95
C ASN A 96 -3.49 0.46 -8.34
N ALA A 97 -3.07 1.70 -8.61
CA ALA A 97 -3.78 2.90 -8.19
C ALA A 97 -4.83 3.33 -9.23
N PRO A 98 -5.81 4.16 -8.84
CA PRO A 98 -6.63 4.92 -9.79
C PRO A 98 -5.76 5.77 -10.72
N ARG A 99 -6.26 6.13 -11.90
CA ARG A 99 -5.53 7.04 -12.79
C ARG A 99 -5.34 8.41 -12.12
N LEU A 100 -4.09 8.76 -11.89
CA LEU A 100 -3.67 9.99 -11.24
C LEU A 100 -3.42 11.09 -12.27
N LYS A 101 -3.56 12.35 -11.84
CA LYS A 101 -3.32 13.55 -12.66
C LYS A 101 -2.45 14.52 -11.89
N TYR A 102 -1.14 14.44 -12.10
CA TYR A 102 -0.16 15.34 -11.50
C TYR A 102 0.68 15.99 -12.59
N THR A 103 1.10 17.23 -12.39
CA THR A 103 1.92 18.00 -13.34
C THR A 103 3.36 18.20 -12.85
N SER A 104 3.63 17.87 -11.59
CA SER A 104 4.97 17.97 -10.99
C SER A 104 5.30 16.74 -10.13
N GLN A 105 6.59 16.46 -10.03
CA GLN A 105 7.12 15.37 -9.22
C GLN A 105 6.74 15.55 -7.75
N GLN A 106 6.84 16.76 -7.22
CA GLN A 106 6.49 17.06 -5.84
C GLN A 106 5.02 16.75 -5.56
N ALA A 107 4.11 17.19 -6.45
CA ALA A 107 2.68 16.94 -6.29
C ALA A 107 2.34 15.45 -6.34
N LEU A 108 3.04 14.67 -7.18
CA LEU A 108 2.89 13.21 -7.21
C LEU A 108 3.34 12.58 -5.88
N VAL A 109 4.54 12.94 -5.41
CA VAL A 109 5.15 12.35 -4.19
C VAL A 109 4.33 12.67 -2.93
N GLU A 110 3.78 13.88 -2.84
CA GLU A 110 2.90 14.32 -1.76
C GLU A 110 1.44 13.86 -1.94
N GLY A 111 1.08 13.38 -3.13
CA GLY A 111 -0.22 12.83 -3.43
C GLY A 111 -0.56 11.63 -2.55
N LEU A 112 -1.82 11.51 -2.14
CA LEU A 112 -2.25 10.48 -1.18
C LEU A 112 -3.03 9.36 -1.89
N SER A 113 -2.66 8.11 -1.60
CA SER A 113 -3.45 6.91 -1.87
C SER A 113 -4.37 6.61 -0.70
N ASN A 114 -5.58 6.11 -0.98
CA ASN A 114 -6.55 5.71 0.04
C ASN A 114 -6.44 4.22 0.32
N LEU A 115 -6.55 3.81 1.59
CA LEU A 115 -6.43 2.40 1.96
C LEU A 115 -7.52 1.55 1.28
N SER A 116 -8.70 2.13 1.07
CA SER A 116 -9.83 1.52 0.36
C SER A 116 -9.55 1.18 -1.12
N GLU A 117 -8.45 1.68 -1.71
CA GLU A 117 -8.00 1.31 -3.06
C GLU A 117 -7.31 -0.07 -3.09
N ASN A 118 -6.98 -0.61 -1.91
CA ASN A 118 -6.28 -1.88 -1.77
C ASN A 118 -7.25 -3.04 -1.58
N THR A 119 -6.93 -4.15 -2.23
CA THR A 119 -7.49 -5.49 -1.97
C THR A 119 -6.35 -6.51 -2.05
N VAL A 120 -6.59 -7.74 -1.58
CA VAL A 120 -5.59 -8.83 -1.67
C VAL A 120 -5.00 -9.00 -3.08
N ASN A 121 -5.78 -8.71 -4.13
CA ASN A 121 -5.37 -8.81 -5.53
C ASN A 121 -5.13 -7.46 -6.22
N ASN A 122 -5.14 -6.34 -5.50
CA ASN A 122 -4.93 -4.98 -6.03
C ASN A 122 -4.21 -4.12 -4.99
N LEU A 123 -3.01 -4.50 -4.59
CA LEU A 123 -2.20 -3.72 -3.64
C LEU A 123 -1.48 -2.59 -4.38
N VAL A 124 -1.66 -1.35 -3.90
CA VAL A 124 -1.02 -0.18 -4.48
C VAL A 124 0.48 -0.23 -4.23
N MET A 125 1.28 0.00 -5.27
CA MET A 125 2.74 0.03 -5.19
C MET A 125 3.28 1.31 -5.82
N SER A 126 4.44 1.75 -5.35
CA SER A 126 5.16 2.85 -5.97
C SER A 126 6.66 2.61 -6.01
N GLY A 127 7.31 3.27 -6.97
CA GLY A 127 8.74 3.19 -7.18
C GLY A 127 9.24 4.33 -8.03
N SER A 128 10.54 4.59 -7.98
CA SER A 128 11.18 5.52 -8.90
C SER A 128 12.58 5.10 -9.27
N ALA A 129 13.04 5.53 -10.45
CA ALA A 129 14.40 5.34 -10.90
C ALA A 129 14.88 6.56 -11.71
N PRO A 130 16.10 7.05 -11.49
CA PRO A 130 16.72 8.02 -12.37
C PRO A 130 17.11 7.35 -13.70
N VAL A 131 17.05 8.10 -14.80
CA VAL A 131 17.50 7.63 -16.12
C VAL A 131 18.06 8.78 -16.94
N GLN A 132 19.12 8.51 -17.71
CA GLN A 132 19.64 9.44 -18.70
C GLN A 132 19.07 9.07 -20.07
N VAL A 133 18.28 9.97 -20.66
CA VAL A 133 17.68 9.77 -21.99
C VAL A 133 18.59 10.42 -23.04
N ASN A 134 19.05 9.62 -24.00
CA ASN A 134 19.89 10.09 -25.10
C ASN A 134 19.04 10.46 -26.32
N GLU A 135 19.58 11.33 -27.17
CA GLU A 135 18.93 11.73 -28.43
C GLU A 135 18.65 10.53 -29.33
N TYR A 136 17.42 10.42 -29.80
CA TYR A 136 17.07 9.49 -30.85
C TYR A 136 17.58 10.02 -32.19
N LYS A 137 18.77 9.57 -32.62
CA LYS A 137 19.26 9.81 -33.98
C LYS A 137 18.80 8.67 -34.87
N ALA A 138 18.29 8.98 -36.07
CA ALA A 138 18.06 7.98 -37.10
C ALA A 138 19.38 7.20 -37.33
N GLY A 139 19.40 5.91 -36.99
CA GLY A 139 20.60 5.05 -37.00
C GLY A 139 21.23 4.75 -35.62
N SER A 140 20.76 5.40 -34.54
CA SER A 140 21.04 5.01 -33.15
C SER A 140 20.03 3.95 -32.71
N THR A 141 20.50 2.78 -32.32
CA THR A 141 19.66 1.57 -32.21
C THR A 141 19.26 1.19 -30.78
N THR A 142 19.64 1.97 -29.76
CA THR A 142 19.38 1.56 -28.37
C THR A 142 18.60 2.63 -27.61
N PRO A 143 17.28 2.42 -27.39
CA PRO A 143 16.50 3.22 -26.47
C PRO A 143 17.15 3.27 -25.09
N ALA A 144 16.95 4.37 -24.37
CA ALA A 144 17.30 4.40 -22.95
C ALA A 144 16.46 3.34 -22.22
N LYS A 145 17.06 2.64 -21.26
CA LYS A 145 16.39 1.60 -20.48
C LYS A 145 16.50 1.92 -19.00
N CYS A 146 15.42 1.74 -18.25
CA CYS A 146 15.47 1.73 -16.80
C CYS A 146 14.53 0.68 -16.22
N THR A 147 14.92 0.16 -15.05
CA THR A 147 14.09 -0.69 -14.21
C THR A 147 13.65 0.12 -13.00
N VAL A 148 12.35 0.19 -12.76
CA VAL A 148 11.77 0.90 -11.61
C VAL A 148 11.42 -0.11 -10.52
N PRO A 149 12.09 -0.08 -9.35
CA PRO A 149 11.74 -0.90 -8.21
C PRO A 149 10.47 -0.39 -7.54
N VAL A 150 9.40 -1.16 -7.68
CA VAL A 150 8.10 -0.87 -7.05
C VAL A 150 7.96 -1.65 -5.76
N LYS A 151 7.45 -0.99 -4.72
CA LYS A 151 7.18 -1.58 -3.41
C LYS A 151 5.76 -1.26 -2.99
N ARG A 152 5.12 -2.19 -2.30
CA ARG A 152 3.77 -1.99 -1.76
C ARG A 152 3.77 -0.82 -0.79
N LEU A 153 2.75 0.03 -0.89
CA LEU A 153 2.53 1.08 0.09
C LEU A 153 2.01 0.52 1.42
N VAL A 154 1.39 -0.65 1.40
CA VAL A 154 0.85 -1.33 2.59
C VAL A 154 1.90 -2.19 3.32
N SER A 155 1.62 -2.47 4.59
CA SER A 155 2.19 -3.56 5.39
C SER A 155 1.19 -4.72 5.46
N ALA A 156 1.69 -5.95 5.57
CA ALA A 156 0.88 -7.14 5.83
C ALA A 156 0.97 -7.54 7.30
N ILE A 157 -0.16 -7.79 7.96
CA ILE A 157 -0.25 -8.35 9.30
C ILE A 157 -0.82 -9.75 9.16
N GLN A 158 0.01 -10.77 9.36
CA GLN A 158 -0.38 -12.16 9.23
C GLN A 158 -0.60 -12.75 10.61
N LEU A 159 -1.83 -13.16 10.93
CA LEU A 159 -2.07 -14.02 12.09
C LEU A 159 -1.71 -15.44 11.70
N ALA A 160 -0.53 -15.88 12.09
CA ALA A 160 0.00 -17.18 11.70
C ALA A 160 -0.57 -18.30 12.57
N THR A 161 -0.40 -18.19 13.88
CA THR A 161 -0.87 -19.23 14.80
C THR A 161 -1.60 -18.64 16.00
N VAL A 162 -2.69 -19.28 16.39
CA VAL A 162 -3.29 -19.08 17.71
C VAL A 162 -3.31 -20.40 18.46
N ALA A 163 -2.87 -20.38 19.71
CA ALA A 163 -2.88 -21.50 20.62
C ALA A 163 -3.51 -21.10 21.96
N THR A 164 -3.89 -22.10 22.76
CA THR A 164 -4.36 -21.89 24.14
C THR A 164 -3.43 -22.56 25.13
N SER A 165 -3.36 -22.02 26.35
CA SER A 165 -2.65 -22.59 27.50
C SER A 165 -3.62 -22.80 28.65
N PHE A 166 -4.70 -23.55 28.40
CA PHE A 166 -5.77 -23.80 29.38
C PHE A 166 -5.54 -25.02 30.26
N ALA A 167 -4.63 -25.93 29.88
CA ALA A 167 -4.32 -27.10 30.70
C ALA A 167 -3.73 -26.68 32.05
N GLY A 168 -4.24 -27.25 33.16
CA GLY A 168 -3.81 -26.90 34.51
C GLY A 168 -4.25 -25.51 34.98
N SER A 169 -5.20 -24.87 34.27
CA SER A 169 -5.76 -23.56 34.64
C SER A 169 -7.26 -23.64 34.93
N THR A 170 -7.85 -22.54 35.39
CA THR A 170 -9.31 -22.45 35.60
C THR A 170 -10.13 -22.58 34.32
N LEU A 171 -9.48 -22.56 33.16
CA LEU A 171 -10.10 -22.74 31.85
C LEU A 171 -9.90 -24.16 31.30
N GLU A 172 -9.35 -25.09 32.09
CA GLU A 172 -9.15 -26.47 31.64
C GLU A 172 -10.43 -27.09 31.08
N GLY A 173 -10.31 -27.76 29.93
CA GLY A 173 -11.44 -28.34 29.20
C GLY A 173 -12.37 -27.33 28.52
N SER A 174 -12.10 -26.03 28.59
CA SER A 174 -12.87 -25.00 27.87
C SER A 174 -12.51 -24.98 26.38
N THR A 175 -13.49 -24.64 25.54
CA THR A 175 -13.30 -24.50 24.09
C THR A 175 -13.08 -23.04 23.73
N PHE A 176 -12.03 -22.75 22.96
CA PHE A 176 -11.77 -21.42 22.37
C PHE A 176 -12.06 -21.45 20.87
N THR A 177 -12.88 -20.53 20.37
CA THR A 177 -13.24 -20.45 18.94
C THR A 177 -13.05 -19.03 18.45
N ILE A 178 -12.15 -18.83 17.48
CA ILE A 178 -11.99 -17.51 16.85
C ILE A 178 -13.20 -17.22 15.97
N LYS A 179 -13.73 -16.01 16.07
CA LYS A 179 -14.84 -15.52 15.26
C LYS A 179 -14.36 -14.62 14.14
N GLU A 180 -13.47 -13.70 14.46
CA GLU A 180 -12.96 -12.70 13.53
C GLU A 180 -11.67 -12.09 14.05
N ILE A 181 -10.93 -11.47 13.14
CA ILE A 181 -9.78 -10.65 13.42
C ILE A 181 -9.92 -9.31 12.71
N TYR A 182 -9.37 -8.26 13.30
CA TYR A 182 -9.33 -6.96 12.65
C TYR A 182 -8.25 -6.08 13.23
N VAL A 183 -7.98 -4.97 12.55
CA VAL A 183 -6.98 -3.98 12.98
C VAL A 183 -7.67 -2.68 13.38
N LYS A 184 -7.31 -2.14 14.55
CA LYS A 184 -7.72 -0.82 15.03
C LYS A 184 -6.64 0.22 14.81
N ASN A 185 -7.06 1.48 14.81
CA ASN A 185 -6.19 2.66 14.67
C ASN A 185 -5.37 2.55 13.37
N VAL A 186 -6.09 2.42 12.27
CA VAL A 186 -5.50 2.18 10.95
C VAL A 186 -5.37 3.50 10.21
N VAL A 187 -4.16 3.80 9.73
CA VAL A 187 -3.93 4.93 8.85
C VAL A 187 -4.64 4.68 7.51
N GLY A 188 -5.54 5.58 7.14
CA GLY A 188 -6.39 5.46 5.96
C GLY A 188 -5.78 6.04 4.68
N LYS A 189 -4.69 6.81 4.78
CA LYS A 189 -3.99 7.40 3.62
C LYS A 189 -2.49 7.27 3.71
N ALA A 190 -1.82 7.03 2.58
CA ALA A 190 -0.37 7.03 2.48
C ALA A 190 0.09 7.86 1.26
N PRO A 191 1.19 8.61 1.36
CA PRO A 191 1.77 9.27 0.20
C PRO A 191 2.22 8.25 -0.88
N TYR A 192 2.14 8.63 -2.15
CA TYR A 192 2.68 7.81 -3.25
C TYR A 192 4.21 7.76 -3.26
N GLY A 193 4.90 8.73 -2.63
CA GLY A 193 6.34 8.64 -2.44
C GLY A 193 6.72 7.49 -1.50
N ALA A 194 7.50 6.51 -1.97
CA ALA A 194 7.86 5.31 -1.20
C ALA A 194 8.55 5.57 0.16
N SER A 195 9.14 6.76 0.35
CA SER A 195 9.76 7.18 1.62
C SER A 195 9.02 8.34 2.31
N ALA A 196 7.92 8.80 1.73
CA ALA A 196 7.13 9.89 2.30
C ALA A 196 6.16 9.34 3.35
N VAL A 197 6.04 10.06 4.47
CA VAL A 197 5.09 9.78 5.54
C VAL A 197 4.08 10.91 5.63
N LEU A 198 2.90 10.64 6.20
CA LEU A 198 1.94 11.71 6.50
C LEU A 198 2.59 12.77 7.39
N THR A 199 2.29 14.04 7.12
CA THR A 199 2.66 15.14 8.01
C THR A 199 1.94 15.02 9.35
N GLU A 200 2.45 15.68 10.39
CA GLU A 200 1.80 15.67 11.70
C GLU A 200 0.36 16.20 11.66
N ASP A 201 0.08 17.18 10.80
CA ASP A 201 -1.27 17.72 10.64
C ASP A 201 -2.18 16.73 9.90
N GLN A 202 -1.67 16.05 8.86
CA GLN A 202 -2.40 14.97 8.18
C GLN A 202 -2.69 13.79 9.11
N LYS A 203 -1.78 13.46 10.04
CA LYS A 203 -2.00 12.43 11.06
C LYS A 203 -3.09 12.83 12.04
N LYS A 204 -3.18 14.09 12.45
CA LYS A 204 -4.20 14.56 13.41
C LYS A 204 -5.62 14.58 12.83
N ASP A 205 -5.74 14.65 11.51
CA ASP A 205 -7.04 14.57 10.84
C ASP A 205 -7.64 13.17 11.00
N ALA A 206 -8.66 13.07 11.85
CA ALA A 206 -9.38 11.84 12.13
C ALA A 206 -10.14 11.27 10.92
N GLY A 207 -10.30 12.05 9.84
CA GLY A 207 -10.80 11.58 8.54
C GLY A 207 -9.79 10.72 7.77
N ASN A 208 -8.54 10.68 8.20
CA ASN A 208 -7.48 9.85 7.63
C ASN A 208 -7.27 8.54 8.41
N TRP A 209 -8.24 8.10 9.21
CA TRP A 209 -8.12 6.88 10.02
C TRP A 209 -9.39 6.02 9.96
N TYR A 210 -9.18 4.70 9.93
CA TYR A 210 -10.21 3.67 10.03
C TYR A 210 -10.12 2.93 11.38
N ASN A 211 -11.23 2.30 11.78
CA ASN A 211 -11.35 1.47 12.97
C ASN A 211 -10.79 2.19 14.22
N LYS A 212 -11.26 3.42 14.43
CA LYS A 212 -10.75 4.31 15.51
C LYS A 212 -11.24 3.79 16.85
N LEU A 213 -10.32 3.33 17.70
CA LEU A 213 -10.58 2.73 19.02
C LEU A 213 -11.39 1.43 19.03
N LYS A 214 -12.21 1.17 18.01
CA LYS A 214 -13.07 -0.01 17.84
C LYS A 214 -13.26 -0.31 16.35
N LEU A 215 -13.78 -1.48 16.02
CA LEU A 215 -14.15 -1.81 14.64
C LEU A 215 -15.23 -0.83 14.13
N ASP A 216 -15.04 -0.30 12.92
CA ASP A 216 -16.06 0.52 12.26
C ASP A 216 -17.28 -0.34 11.90
N THR A 217 -18.47 0.27 11.75
CA THR A 217 -19.70 -0.45 11.37
C THR A 217 -19.62 -1.08 9.98
N THR A 218 -18.77 -0.53 9.12
CA THR A 218 -18.50 -1.03 7.77
C THR A 218 -16.98 -1.01 7.57
N PRO A 219 -16.28 -2.02 8.10
CA PRO A 219 -14.83 -2.06 8.01
C PRO A 219 -14.40 -2.34 6.57
N LEU A 220 -13.21 -1.88 6.21
CA LEU A 220 -12.59 -2.27 4.95
C LEU A 220 -12.24 -3.77 5.00
N THR A 221 -12.47 -4.48 3.90
CA THR A 221 -12.16 -5.92 3.80
C THR A 221 -10.68 -6.22 3.98
N VAL A 222 -9.80 -5.25 3.74
CA VAL A 222 -8.36 -5.42 3.99
C VAL A 222 -7.98 -5.29 5.47
N THR A 223 -8.84 -4.74 6.34
CA THR A 223 -8.54 -4.54 7.77
C THR A 223 -9.32 -5.47 8.69
N TYR A 224 -10.12 -6.37 8.13
CA TYR A 224 -11.04 -7.24 8.84
C TYR A 224 -11.13 -8.60 8.13
N ASP A 225 -11.20 -9.67 8.90
CA ASP A 225 -11.49 -11.00 8.36
C ASP A 225 -12.32 -11.83 9.34
N ALA A 226 -13.30 -12.55 8.80
CA ALA A 226 -14.22 -13.40 9.56
C ALA A 226 -13.83 -14.87 9.38
N PHE A 227 -14.02 -15.65 10.43
CA PHE A 227 -13.67 -17.06 10.43
C PHE A 227 -14.93 -17.90 10.25
N ASP A 228 -14.75 -19.06 9.60
CA ASP A 228 -15.82 -20.05 9.56
C ASP A 228 -16.23 -20.46 10.99
N PRO A 229 -17.54 -20.49 11.29
CA PRO A 229 -18.02 -20.82 12.61
C PRO A 229 -17.62 -22.26 12.99
N GLY A 230 -17.03 -22.42 14.18
CA GLY A 230 -16.71 -23.74 14.74
C GLY A 230 -15.24 -24.15 14.67
N LEU A 231 -14.33 -23.27 14.23
CA LEU A 231 -12.89 -23.48 14.32
C LEU A 231 -12.40 -23.41 15.77
N ALA A 232 -12.48 -24.54 16.48
CA ALA A 232 -11.97 -24.68 17.84
C ALA A 232 -10.44 -24.75 17.84
N VAL A 233 -9.83 -23.96 18.74
CA VAL A 233 -8.39 -23.91 19.00
C VAL A 233 -8.10 -24.59 20.32
N THR A 234 -7.08 -25.45 20.34
CA THR A 234 -6.58 -26.08 21.56
C THR A 234 -5.06 -26.06 21.60
N ALA A 235 -4.47 -26.32 22.77
CA ALA A 235 -3.01 -26.49 22.88
C ALA A 235 -2.46 -27.57 21.94
N ALA A 236 -3.18 -28.69 21.79
CA ALA A 236 -2.79 -29.82 20.94
C ALA A 236 -3.08 -29.63 19.45
N LYS A 237 -3.99 -28.70 19.12
CA LYS A 237 -4.33 -28.31 17.76
C LYS A 237 -4.38 -26.78 17.68
N PRO A 238 -3.22 -26.11 17.62
CA PRO A 238 -3.16 -24.69 17.27
C PRO A 238 -3.84 -24.48 15.92
N LEU A 239 -4.50 -23.34 15.76
CA LEU A 239 -5.03 -22.96 14.47
C LEU A 239 -3.91 -22.29 13.69
N ASP A 240 -3.45 -22.95 12.63
CA ASP A 240 -2.68 -22.32 11.56
C ASP A 240 -3.69 -21.64 10.66
N VAL A 241 -3.69 -20.31 10.71
CA VAL A 241 -4.77 -19.53 10.12
C VAL A 241 -4.35 -18.88 8.81
N ASN A 242 -3.09 -18.48 8.68
CA ASN A 242 -2.55 -17.74 7.52
C ASN A 242 -3.46 -16.61 6.98
N HIS A 243 -4.32 -16.00 7.82
CA HIS A 243 -5.10 -14.82 7.44
C HIS A 243 -4.20 -13.58 7.48
N THR A 244 -4.32 -12.74 6.44
CA THR A 244 -3.49 -11.56 6.26
C THR A 244 -4.36 -10.32 6.11
N LEU A 245 -4.11 -9.33 6.96
CA LEU A 245 -4.72 -8.00 6.91
C LEU A 245 -3.71 -7.00 6.34
N TYR A 246 -4.17 -6.00 5.60
CA TYR A 246 -3.33 -4.97 4.99
C TYR A 246 -3.67 -3.59 5.53
N VAL A 247 -2.64 -2.85 5.92
CA VAL A 247 -2.77 -1.51 6.49
C VAL A 247 -1.67 -0.61 5.96
N TYR A 248 -1.89 0.71 5.98
CA TYR A 248 -0.79 1.63 5.73
C TYR A 248 0.17 1.75 6.93
N PRO A 249 1.42 2.17 6.68
CA PRO A 249 2.43 2.37 7.71
C PRO A 249 1.94 3.29 8.81
N ASN A 250 2.32 2.95 10.04
CA ASN A 250 2.02 3.76 11.22
C ASN A 250 3.21 3.75 12.16
N ALA A 251 3.90 4.88 12.25
CA ALA A 251 5.07 5.06 13.11
C ALA A 251 4.71 5.42 14.57
N SER A 252 3.43 5.57 14.90
CA SER A 252 3.01 5.88 16.26
C SER A 252 3.31 4.72 17.20
N THR A 253 4.18 4.94 18.19
CA THR A 253 4.55 3.95 19.22
C THR A 253 4.07 4.34 20.62
N ALA A 254 3.64 5.59 20.81
CA ALA A 254 3.18 6.09 22.11
C ALA A 254 1.65 6.10 22.18
N ASP A 255 1.10 5.48 23.22
CA ASP A 255 -0.33 5.52 23.55
C ASP A 255 -0.57 6.57 24.64
N ASN A 256 -0.65 7.83 24.21
CA ASN A 256 -0.74 8.99 25.12
C ASN A 256 -2.18 9.52 25.27
N GLY A 257 -3.16 8.86 24.65
CA GLY A 257 -4.55 9.31 24.65
C GLY A 257 -5.42 8.56 25.64
N SER A 258 -6.62 9.09 25.90
CA SER A 258 -7.67 8.32 26.59
C SER A 258 -8.05 7.09 25.76
N ALA A 259 -8.47 6.02 26.45
CA ALA A 259 -9.01 4.82 25.82
C ALA A 259 -10.34 5.06 25.05
N THR A 260 -10.99 6.21 25.30
CA THR A 260 -12.31 6.55 24.74
C THR A 260 -12.30 7.75 23.80
N THR A 261 -11.17 8.41 23.61
CA THR A 261 -11.03 9.58 22.72
C THR A 261 -9.90 9.34 21.75
N PHE A 262 -10.21 9.42 20.45
CA PHE A 262 -9.24 9.11 19.42
C PHE A 262 -8.15 10.17 19.32
N THR A 263 -6.91 9.71 19.27
CA THR A 263 -5.71 10.46 18.92
C THR A 263 -4.84 9.54 18.07
N PRO A 264 -3.96 10.07 17.19
CA PRO A 264 -2.95 9.25 16.53
C PRO A 264 -2.21 8.39 17.55
N ARG A 265 -2.17 7.08 17.30
CA ARG A 265 -1.73 6.07 18.27
C ARG A 265 -1.34 4.76 17.56
N PRO A 266 -0.74 3.79 18.26
CA PRO A 266 -0.31 2.55 17.65
C PRO A 266 -1.46 1.78 17.01
N THR A 267 -1.15 1.16 15.86
CA THR A 267 -2.03 0.20 15.21
C THR A 267 -2.10 -1.07 16.05
N ARG A 268 -3.30 -1.64 16.20
CA ARG A 268 -3.55 -2.78 17.09
C ARG A 268 -4.25 -3.91 16.38
N LEU A 269 -3.75 -5.13 16.54
CA LEU A 269 -4.45 -6.33 16.11
C LEU A 269 -5.45 -6.73 17.20
N VAL A 270 -6.65 -7.11 16.79
CA VAL A 270 -7.69 -7.65 17.68
C VAL A 270 -8.11 -9.02 17.22
N ILE A 271 -8.17 -9.95 18.17
CA ILE A 271 -8.76 -11.27 18.01
C ILE A 271 -10.05 -11.29 18.81
N HIS A 272 -11.17 -11.51 18.14
CA HIS A 272 -12.47 -11.72 18.77
C HIS A 272 -12.78 -13.22 18.74
N ALA A 273 -13.03 -13.79 19.92
CA ALA A 273 -13.24 -15.21 20.09
C ALA A 273 -14.36 -15.49 21.09
N ALA A 274 -15.02 -16.64 20.93
CA ALA A 274 -15.93 -17.19 21.92
C ALA A 274 -15.21 -18.22 22.78
N ILE A 275 -15.45 -18.18 24.09
CA ILE A 275 -15.03 -19.23 25.03
C ILE A 275 -16.27 -19.90 25.61
N SER A 276 -16.31 -21.23 25.52
CA SER A 276 -17.31 -22.06 26.19
C SER A 276 -16.65 -22.77 27.37
N THR A 277 -17.01 -22.37 28.59
CA THR A 277 -16.42 -22.90 29.82
C THR A 277 -16.87 -24.32 30.11
N SER A 278 -15.93 -25.17 30.56
CA SER A 278 -16.25 -26.53 31.01
C SER A 278 -17.02 -26.51 32.34
N ALA A 279 -18.08 -27.32 32.44
CA ALA A 279 -18.87 -27.49 33.66
C ALA A 279 -18.09 -28.08 34.85
N SER A 280 -16.86 -28.56 34.63
CA SER A 280 -16.05 -29.21 35.68
C SER A 280 -15.46 -28.26 36.72
N HIS A 281 -15.41 -26.95 36.46
CA HIS A 281 -14.73 -25.97 37.33
C HIS A 281 -15.64 -24.88 37.91
N TYR A 282 -16.90 -24.80 37.46
CA TYR A 282 -17.90 -23.88 37.99
C TYR A 282 -19.23 -24.62 38.14
N ASP A 283 -19.93 -24.46 39.26
CA ASP A 283 -21.31 -24.95 39.51
C ASP A 283 -22.38 -24.30 38.59
N LYS A 284 -21.96 -23.80 37.42
CA LYS A 284 -22.79 -23.08 36.46
C LYS A 284 -22.79 -23.83 35.12
N PRO A 285 -23.92 -23.84 34.40
CA PRO A 285 -24.00 -24.47 33.09
C PRO A 285 -22.99 -23.86 32.12
N PHE A 286 -22.60 -24.62 31.08
CA PHE A 286 -21.75 -24.18 29.98
C PHE A 286 -22.17 -22.78 29.50
N GLU A 287 -21.34 -21.78 29.78
CA GLU A 287 -21.61 -20.41 29.34
C GLU A 287 -20.68 -20.09 28.17
N LYS A 288 -21.28 -19.84 27.00
CA LYS A 288 -20.55 -19.34 25.84
C LYS A 288 -20.55 -17.82 25.88
N LYS A 289 -19.37 -17.22 26.00
CA LYS A 289 -19.18 -15.76 26.05
C LYS A 289 -18.14 -15.29 25.05
N ASP A 290 -18.31 -14.05 24.59
CA ASP A 290 -17.40 -13.39 23.67
C ASP A 290 -16.32 -12.62 24.42
N TYR A 291 -15.11 -12.73 23.87
CA TYR A 291 -13.90 -12.16 24.42
C TYR A 291 -13.05 -11.51 23.32
N TYR A 292 -12.48 -10.35 23.64
CA TYR A 292 -11.62 -9.57 22.77
C TYR A 292 -10.19 -9.54 23.33
N TYR A 293 -9.22 -9.79 22.45
CA TYR A 293 -7.80 -9.75 22.75
C TYR A 293 -7.10 -8.74 21.82
N THR A 294 -6.56 -7.67 22.39
CA THR A 294 -5.99 -6.52 21.67
C THR A 294 -4.49 -6.43 21.90
N PHE A 295 -3.72 -6.34 20.83
CA PHE A 295 -2.26 -6.32 20.86
C PHE A 295 -1.71 -5.09 20.14
N ASP A 296 -0.77 -4.38 20.79
CA ASP A 296 0.02 -3.35 20.12
C ASP A 296 0.90 -4.01 19.05
N LEU A 297 0.85 -3.48 17.84
CA LEU A 297 1.82 -3.82 16.81
C LEU A 297 3.02 -2.86 16.93
N PRO A 298 4.23 -3.28 16.51
CA PRO A 298 5.35 -2.36 16.38
C PRO A 298 5.05 -1.27 15.34
N ALA A 299 5.93 -0.26 15.25
CA ALA A 299 5.86 0.72 14.18
C ALA A 299 5.84 0.00 12.82
N LEU A 300 4.76 0.19 12.07
CA LEU A 300 4.53 -0.50 10.82
C LEU A 300 5.20 0.26 9.66
N GLU A 301 5.94 -0.47 8.85
CA GLU A 301 6.65 -0.01 7.66
C GLU A 301 6.08 -0.62 6.38
N ALA A 302 6.09 0.15 5.29
CA ALA A 302 5.60 -0.29 3.99
C ALA A 302 6.42 -1.48 3.45
N ASN A 303 5.77 -2.36 2.68
CA ASN A 303 6.39 -3.55 2.08
C ASN A 303 7.09 -4.48 3.11
N LYS A 304 6.50 -4.61 4.31
CA LYS A 304 6.90 -5.57 5.34
C LYS A 304 5.73 -6.47 5.72
N LYS A 305 6.04 -7.70 6.14
CA LYS A 305 5.08 -8.66 6.66
C LYS A 305 5.37 -8.91 8.15
N TYR A 306 4.34 -8.74 8.99
CA TYR A 306 4.37 -8.88 10.44
C TYR A 306 3.66 -10.17 10.80
N LYS A 307 4.43 -11.22 11.08
CA LYS A 307 3.90 -12.54 11.44
C LYS A 307 3.62 -12.57 12.93
N VAL A 308 2.34 -12.71 13.30
CA VAL A 308 1.86 -12.70 14.68
C VAL A 308 1.49 -14.12 15.10
N ASN A 309 2.06 -14.58 16.20
CA ASN A 309 1.71 -15.83 16.87
C ASN A 309 1.18 -15.47 18.26
N VAL A 310 0.08 -16.08 18.71
CA VAL A 310 -0.54 -15.72 19.99
C VAL A 310 -0.84 -16.97 20.82
N VAL A 311 -0.50 -16.91 22.11
CA VAL A 311 -0.94 -17.89 23.11
C VAL A 311 -1.95 -17.25 24.06
N ILE A 312 -3.16 -17.79 24.12
CA ILE A 312 -4.25 -17.34 25.00
C ILE A 312 -4.25 -18.15 26.29
N SER A 313 -4.15 -17.49 27.44
CA SER A 313 -4.01 -18.14 28.75
C SER A 313 -5.18 -17.86 29.70
N MET A 314 -5.86 -16.72 29.56
CA MET A 314 -7.02 -16.36 30.39
C MET A 314 -8.10 -15.66 29.57
N LEU A 315 -9.26 -15.42 30.19
CA LEU A 315 -10.37 -14.67 29.60
C LEU A 315 -9.94 -13.24 29.22
N GLY A 316 -10.33 -12.80 28.03
CA GLY A 316 -10.14 -11.44 27.54
C GLY A 316 -11.22 -10.47 28.05
N LYS A 317 -11.41 -9.37 27.32
CA LYS A 317 -12.46 -8.37 27.61
C LYS A 317 -13.78 -8.78 27.00
N THR A 318 -14.90 -8.45 27.63
CA THR A 318 -16.24 -8.79 27.12
C THR A 318 -16.83 -7.74 26.19
N THR A 319 -16.17 -6.60 26.01
CA THR A 319 -16.62 -5.52 25.13
C THR A 319 -15.46 -4.98 24.30
N ASP A 320 -15.79 -4.49 23.11
CA ASP A 320 -14.86 -3.79 22.21
C ASP A 320 -15.05 -2.25 22.27
N THR A 321 -15.30 -1.73 23.46
CA THR A 321 -15.72 -0.32 23.64
C THR A 321 -14.58 0.61 24.02
N ASP A 322 -13.44 0.07 24.43
CA ASP A 322 -12.28 0.83 24.84
C ASP A 322 -11.01 0.35 24.10
N ASP A 323 -10.14 1.30 23.79
CA ASP A 323 -8.87 1.00 23.14
C ASP A 323 -7.81 0.74 24.20
N THR A 324 -7.93 -0.39 24.89
CA THR A 324 -6.95 -0.84 25.86
C THR A 324 -6.32 -2.15 25.39
N LYS A 325 -5.01 -2.30 25.59
CA LYS A 325 -4.31 -3.56 25.29
C LYS A 325 -4.72 -4.68 26.23
N THR A 326 -4.56 -5.92 25.78
CA THR A 326 -4.73 -7.10 26.63
C THR A 326 -3.57 -7.22 27.61
N THR A 327 -3.87 -7.53 28.85
CA THR A 327 -2.85 -7.75 29.90
C THR A 327 -1.99 -8.96 29.53
N ALA A 328 -0.67 -8.86 29.69
CA ALA A 328 0.29 -9.89 29.27
C ALA A 328 0.04 -11.30 29.86
N GLY A 329 -0.59 -11.39 31.04
CA GLY A 329 -0.99 -12.67 31.63
C GLY A 329 -2.18 -13.34 30.95
N MET A 330 -3.01 -12.58 30.21
CA MET A 330 -4.20 -13.10 29.53
C MET A 330 -3.85 -13.67 28.15
N ALA A 331 -2.93 -13.02 27.43
CA ALA A 331 -2.45 -13.45 26.14
C ALA A 331 -1.03 -12.94 25.86
N GLN A 332 -0.24 -13.74 25.15
CA GLN A 332 1.15 -13.46 24.84
C GLN A 332 1.36 -13.46 23.32
N PRO A 333 1.42 -12.28 22.68
CA PRO A 333 1.76 -12.18 21.26
C PRO A 333 3.28 -12.28 21.06
N SER A 334 3.68 -12.93 19.97
CA SER A 334 5.04 -12.95 19.43
C SER A 334 4.98 -12.47 17.98
N ILE A 335 5.71 -11.40 17.68
CA ILE A 335 5.68 -10.72 16.37
C ILE A 335 7.07 -10.85 15.74
N THR A 336 7.12 -11.43 14.54
CA THR A 336 8.32 -11.47 13.70
C THR A 336 8.12 -10.59 12.48
N VAL A 337 9.09 -9.74 12.18
CA VAL A 337 9.06 -8.85 11.00
C VAL A 337 9.94 -9.46 9.91
N GLN A 338 9.39 -9.58 8.71
CA GLN A 338 10.12 -10.05 7.54
C GLN A 338 9.97 -9.08 6.36
N PRO A 339 10.98 -8.97 5.48
CA PRO A 339 10.81 -8.35 4.17
C PRO A 339 9.65 -9.00 3.42
N TRP A 340 8.92 -8.21 2.64
CA TRP A 340 7.83 -8.70 1.80
C TRP A 340 8.29 -8.72 0.35
N ASP A 341 9.37 -9.46 0.13
CA ASP A 341 10.06 -9.55 -1.15
C ASP A 341 9.65 -10.90 -1.81
N GLN A 342 9.08 -10.84 -3.01
CA GLN A 342 9.13 -11.94 -3.99
C GLN A 342 9.30 -11.34 -5.38
N THR A 343 10.06 -12.06 -6.19
CA THR A 343 10.32 -11.81 -7.59
C THR A 343 9.02 -11.60 -8.37
N ILE A 344 8.81 -10.39 -8.91
CA ILE A 344 7.84 -10.20 -9.99
C ILE A 344 8.47 -10.79 -11.25
N GLU A 345 8.40 -12.11 -11.45
CA GLU A 345 8.63 -12.66 -12.78
C GLU A 345 7.33 -12.46 -13.56
N LEU A 346 7.32 -11.46 -14.45
CA LEU A 346 6.30 -11.39 -15.48
C LEU A 346 6.49 -12.64 -16.34
N ASN A 347 5.46 -13.50 -16.42
CA ASN A 347 5.52 -14.76 -17.18
C ASN A 347 6.16 -14.52 -18.55
N TYR A 348 7.41 -14.96 -18.71
CA TYR A 348 8.15 -14.90 -19.96
C TYR A 348 7.60 -15.96 -20.90
N GLN A 349 6.56 -15.63 -21.65
CA GLN A 349 6.19 -16.42 -22.83
C GLN A 349 7.01 -15.89 -24.00
N TYR A 350 7.98 -16.71 -24.43
CA TYR A 350 8.83 -16.48 -25.61
C TYR A 350 8.04 -16.64 -26.91
#